data_AF-A0AAV0NF42-F1
#
_entry.id   AF-A0AAV0NF42-F1
#
_cell.length_a   1.000
_cell.length_b   1.000
_cell.length_c   1.000
_cell.angle_alpha   90.00
_cell.angle_beta   90.00
_cell.angle_gamma   90.00
#
_symmetry.space_group_name_H-M   'P 1'
#
loop_
_entity.id
_entity.type
_entity.pdbx_description
1 polymer ?
#
loop_
_entity_poly.entity_id
_entity_poly.type
_entity_poly.pdbx_seq_one_letter_code
_entity_poly.pdbx_strand_id
1 'polypeptide(L)' 'MDPNIVVQMLKDNGFKRIKLFESDSYTVSKFAGTDIEVMLGIPNDQLHDLAKDYDNAKDWVKENVSDHMSSEQDKHVNIK' A
#
# COMPACT_ATOMS: atom_id res chain seq x y z
N MET A 1 12.13 -1.90 -13.99
CA MET A 1 10.84 -2.11 -14.68
C MET A 1 9.92 -1.00 -14.23
N ASP A 2 9.21 -0.32 -15.13
CA ASP A 2 8.30 0.78 -14.73
C ASP A 2 7.04 0.19 -14.06
N PRO A 3 6.73 0.54 -12.80
CA PRO A 3 5.56 0.01 -12.11
C PRO A 3 4.23 0.37 -12.81
N ASN A 4 4.19 1.44 -13.62
CA ASN A 4 2.99 1.78 -14.40
C ASN A 4 2.61 0.69 -15.41
N ILE A 5 3.60 0.00 -15.97
CA ILE A 5 3.36 -1.12 -16.91
C ILE A 5 2.66 -2.26 -16.18
N VAL A 6 3.09 -2.56 -14.95
CA VAL A 6 2.49 -3.60 -14.11
C VAL A 6 1.07 -3.20 -13.70
N VAL A 7 0.85 -1.95 -13.28
CA VAL A 7 -0.49 -1.44 -12.94
C VAL A 7 -1.44 -1.56 -14.13
N GLN A 8 -1.00 -1.18 -15.34
CA GLN A 8 -1.82 -1.28 -16.53
C GLN A 8 -2.12 -2.75 -16.89
N MET A 9 -1.13 -3.63 -16.83
CA MET A 9 -1.32 -5.07 -17.03
C MET A 9 -2.35 -5.65 -16.05
N LEU A 10 -2.27 -5.28 -14.76
CA LEU A 10 -3.23 -5.73 -13.75
C LEU A 10 -4.65 -5.26 -14.07
N LYS A 11 -4.81 -4.00 -14.50
CA LYS A 11 -6.10 -3.44 -14.93
C LYS A 11 -6.66 -4.16 -16.16
N ASP A 12 -5.83 -4.36 -17.18
CA ASP A 12 -6.23 -5.01 -18.44
C ASP A 12 -6.66 -6.46 -18.23
N ASN A 13 -6.11 -7.12 -17.22
CA ASN A 13 -6.47 -8.49 -16.83
C ASN A 13 -7.60 -8.55 -15.77
N GLY A 14 -8.19 -7.40 -15.41
CA GLY A 14 -9.35 -7.35 -14.50
C GLY A 14 -9.04 -7.65 -13.04
N PHE A 15 -7.78 -7.57 -12.61
CA PHE A 15 -7.42 -7.70 -11.19
C PHE A 15 -7.98 -6.52 -10.40
N LYS A 16 -8.59 -6.80 -9.25
CA LYS A 16 -9.15 -5.80 -8.33
C LYS A 16 -8.46 -5.74 -6.98
N ARG A 17 -7.60 -6.72 -6.67
CA ARG A 17 -6.89 -6.80 -5.39
C ARG A 17 -5.50 -7.33 -5.62
N ILE A 18 -4.52 -6.74 -4.95
CA ILE A 18 -3.14 -7.22 -4.93
C ILE A 18 -2.58 -7.20 -3.51
N LYS A 19 -1.49 -7.94 -3.28
CA LYS A 19 -0.71 -7.88 -2.05
C LYS A 19 0.71 -7.42 -2.37
N LEU A 20 1.16 -6.35 -1.71
CA LEU A 20 2.54 -5.90 -1.75
C LEU A 20 3.27 -6.46 -0.53
N PHE A 21 4.39 -7.13 -0.79
CA PHE A 21 5.29 -7.62 0.26
C PHE A 21 6.28 -6.55 0.69
N GLU A 22 6.65 -5.67 -0.23
CA GLU A 22 7.39 -4.44 0.07
C GLU A 22 6.58 -3.26 -0.43
N SER A 23 6.34 -2.31 0.47
CA SER A 23 5.46 -1.18 0.25
C SER A 23 6.25 0.12 0.34
N ASP A 24 7.05 0.39 -0.69
CA ASP A 24 7.65 1.71 -0.83
C ASP A 24 6.61 2.71 -1.36
N SER A 25 6.70 3.96 -0.89
CA SER A 25 5.76 5.02 -1.25
C SER A 25 5.67 5.25 -2.75
N TYR A 26 6.76 5.01 -3.49
CA TYR A 26 6.77 5.18 -4.95
C TYR A 26 5.91 4.12 -5.63
N THR A 27 6.00 2.84 -5.26
CA THR A 27 5.16 1.76 -5.82
C THR A 27 3.70 1.92 -5.43
N VAL A 28 3.40 2.21 -4.17
CA VAL A 28 2.02 2.40 -3.68
C VAL A 28 1.33 3.56 -4.40
N SER A 29 2.06 4.66 -4.65
CA SER A 29 1.52 5.83 -5.37
C SER A 29 1.04 5.52 -6.80
N LYS A 30 1.54 4.46 -7.45
CA LYS A 30 1.15 4.12 -8.82
C LYS A 30 -0.23 3.49 -8.93
N PHE A 31 -0.79 3.02 -7.81
CA PHE A 31 -2.15 2.53 -7.71
C PHE A 31 -3.18 3.64 -7.41
N ALA A 32 -2.72 4.88 -7.18
CA ALA A 32 -3.61 6.00 -6.87
C ALA A 32 -4.58 6.30 -8.01
N GLY A 33 -5.87 6.41 -7.68
CA GLY A 33 -6.93 6.64 -8.66
C GLY A 33 -7.26 5.41 -9.53
N THR A 34 -6.74 4.23 -9.19
CA THR A 34 -7.20 2.95 -9.74
C THR A 34 -8.28 2.34 -8.84
N ASP A 35 -9.02 1.38 -9.38
CA ASP A 35 -9.99 0.57 -8.63
C ASP A 35 -9.37 -0.72 -8.06
N ILE A 36 -8.04 -0.78 -7.99
CA ILE A 36 -7.30 -1.89 -7.40
C ILE A 36 -7.11 -1.62 -5.91
N GLU A 37 -7.58 -2.56 -5.08
CA GLU A 37 -7.31 -2.58 -3.65
C GLU A 37 -5.90 -3.17 -3.40
N VAL A 38 -5.13 -2.49 -2.56
CA VAL A 38 -3.76 -2.86 -2.21
C VAL A 38 -3.73 -3.36 -0.78
N MET A 39 -3.31 -4.61 -0.57
CA MET A 39 -3.04 -5.16 0.75
C MET A 39 -1.57 -5.00 1.08
N LEU A 40 -1.28 -4.42 2.25
CA LEU A 40 0.09 -4.28 2.75
C LEU A 40 0.41 -5.39 3.74
N GLY A 41 1.47 -6.15 3.48
CA GLY A 41 1.98 -7.13 4.42
C GLY A 41 2.83 -6.46 5.50
N ILE A 42 2.59 -6.79 6.76
CA ILE A 42 3.56 -6.49 7.83
C ILE A 42 4.78 -7.40 7.64
N PRO A 43 6.00 -6.85 7.51
CA PRO A 43 7.23 -7.62 7.45
C PRO A 43 7.44 -8.47 8.71
N ASN A 44 7.96 -9.70 8.54
CA ASN A 44 8.10 -10.64 9.66
C ASN A 44 9.06 -10.16 10.77
N ASP A 45 10.06 -9.37 10.41
CA ASP A 45 11.02 -8.75 11.32
C ASP A 45 10.39 -7.64 12.16
N GLN A 46 9.35 -6.97 11.65
CA GLN A 46 8.63 -5.93 12.38
C GLN A 46 7.55 -6.49 13.33
N LEU A 47 7.10 -7.73 13.13
CA LEU A 47 6.03 -8.34 13.92
C LEU A 47 6.29 -8.30 15.43
N HIS A 48 7.54 -8.53 15.84
CA HIS A 48 7.90 -8.57 17.25
C HIS A 48 7.78 -7.20 17.94
N ASP A 49 8.18 -6.14 17.26
CA ASP A 49 8.18 -4.79 17.83
C ASP A 49 6.78 -4.16 17.80
N LEU A 50 5.98 -4.49 16.78
CA LEU A 50 4.57 -4.13 16.69
C LEU A 50 3.71 -4.88 17.71
N ALA A 51 4.05 -6.12 18.04
CA ALA A 51 3.33 -6.90 19.06
C ALA A 51 3.61 -6.42 20.50
N LYS A 52 4.72 -5.71 20.71
CA LYS A 52 5.14 -5.25 22.05
C LYS A 52 4.50 -3.95 22.48
N ASP A 53 4.25 -3.04 21.54
CA ASP A 53 3.83 -1.68 21.84
C ASP A 53 2.77 -1.21 20.85
N TYR A 54 1.67 -0.69 21.40
CA TYR A 54 0.59 -0.10 20.64
C TYR A 54 1.03 1.15 19.88
N ASP A 55 1.93 1.96 20.46
CA ASP A 55 2.40 3.18 19.82
C ASP A 55 3.24 2.85 18.58
N ASN A 56 4.07 1.81 18.63
CA ASN A 56 4.77 1.29 17.45
C ASN A 56 3.81 0.82 16.35
N ALA A 57 2.74 0.12 16.73
CA ALA A 57 1.71 -0.32 15.77
C ALA A 57 0.97 0.88 15.15
N LYS A 58 0.69 1.91 15.94
CA LYS A 58 0.04 3.13 15.50
C LYS A 58 0.92 3.91 14.52
N ASP A 59 2.20 4.06 14.82
CA ASP A 59 3.14 4.76 13.95
C ASP A 59 3.33 4.01 12.63
N TRP A 60 3.42 2.68 12.68
CA TRP A 60 3.47 1.84 11.47
C TRP A 60 2.25 2.05 10.56
N VAL A 61 1.04 2.08 11.13
CA VAL A 61 -0.20 2.35 10.37
C VAL A 61 -0.20 3.76 9.80
N LYS A 62 0.33 4.75 10.52
CA LYS A 62 0.42 6.12 10.02
C LYS A 62 1.32 6.17 8.78
N GLU A 63 2.53 5.65 8.89
CA GLU A 63 3.56 5.71 7.85
C GLU A 63 3.23 4.85 6.62
N ASN A 64 2.71 3.65 6.82
CA ASN A 64 2.54 2.67 5.73
C ASN A 64 1.12 2.66 5.16
N VAL A 65 0.13 3.22 5.85
CA VAL A 65 -1.27 3.19 5.40
C VAL A 65 -1.85 4.59 5.27
N SER A 66 -1.86 5.35 6.36
CA SER A 66 -2.61 6.61 6.43
C SER A 66 -2.06 7.69 5.49
N ASP A 67 -0.73 7.77 5.37
CA ASP A 67 -0.04 8.73 4.50
C ASP A 67 -0.29 8.46 3.00
N HIS A 68 -0.68 7.24 2.62
CA HIS A 68 -0.98 6.86 1.23
C HIS A 68 -2.46 6.99 0.86
N MET A 69 -3.35 7.05 1.85
CA MET A 69 -4.78 7.28 1.64
C MET A 69 -5.09 8.77 1.44
N SER A 70 -4.26 9.66 1.97
CA SER A 70 -4.49 11.11 2.03
C SER A 70 -3.63 11.85 1.01
N SER A 71 -3.98 11.81 -0.28
CA SER A 71 -3.33 12.69 -1.27
C SER A 71 -4.17 13.95 -1.51
N GLU A 72 -3.53 15.11 -1.52
CA GLU A 72 -4.13 16.44 -1.72
C GLU A 72 -4.69 16.68 -3.15
N GLN A 73 -4.75 15.64 -3.99
CA GLN A 73 -5.08 15.74 -5.42
C GLN A 73 -5.96 14.57 -5.88
N ASP A 74 -7.25 14.56 -5.53
CA ASP A 74 -8.35 13.74 -6.08
C ASP A 74 -8.13 12.21 -6.32
N LYS A 75 -6.97 11.65 -6.01
CA LYS A 75 -6.52 10.29 -6.33
C LYS A 75 -5.93 9.65 -5.08
N HIS A 76 -6.70 8.80 -4.43
CA HIS A 76 -6.27 8.03 -3.26
C HIS A 76 -5.94 6.59 -3.66
N VAL A 77 -5.17 5.89 -2.81
CA VAL A 77 -4.94 4.45 -2.92
C VAL A 77 -5.90 3.72 -1.99
N ASN A 78 -6.55 2.67 -2.48
CA ASN A 78 -7.44 1.83 -1.69
C ASN A 78 -6.64 0.79 -0.91
N ILE A 79 -6.22 1.08 0.32
CA ILE A 79 -5.45 0.14 1.15
C ILE A 79 -6.37 -0.63 2.10
N LYS A 80 -6.19 -1.96 2.19
CA LYS A 80 -6.96 -2.86 3.06
C LYS A 80 -6.10 -3.86 3.83
#